data_AF-A0AAU1NV58-F1
#
_entry.id   AF-A0AAU1NV58-F1
#
_cell.length_a   1.000
_cell.length_b   1.000
_cell.length_c   1.000
_cell.angle_alpha   90.00
_cell.angle_beta   90.00
_cell.angle_gamma   90.00
#
_symmetry.space_group_name_H-M   'P 1'
#
loop_
_entity.id
_entity.type
_entity.pdbx_description
1 polymer ?
#
loop_
_entity_poly.entity_id
_entity_poly.type
_entity_poly.pdbx_seq_one_letter_code
_entity_poly.pdbx_strand_id
1 'polypeptide(L)'
;MSAAEQAVQARSRAPFRIGQVQLRGIAQVTLSANPWTGLLFTVGLFAEGWRTGVYGLLGAGVSAATAALLGADRGNLVKGLEGYCGCLTGLALLVTFGSSGRTVLLTVLGAAVCPILSAAAGRVLGRVGLPVLTAPYCLVAGALMIALPTAPAAAAATARVGGFTTLSAAEAGRAFCDNIGQIFFLDKWYAGLILLVGILVTSRAAAVAAAGASALALLTACVAGLPADRITEGLYGYNGVLCAIALGATFLTLTPWTAGYAALAVVASVPFTAAWEAFTRPSGGSPFTWPFVVTTWLFLAAGPALGRPGISFEKAE
;
A
#
# COMPACT_ATOMS: atom_id res chain seq x y z
N MET A 1 7.19 43.02 -6.99
CA MET A 1 7.05 42.52 -5.60
C MET A 1 8.40 42.56 -4.93
N SER A 2 8.48 43.16 -3.75
CA SER A 2 9.71 43.22 -2.95
C SER A 2 10.06 41.85 -2.33
N ALA A 3 11.32 41.65 -1.94
CA ALA A 3 11.77 40.43 -1.27
C ALA A 3 11.00 40.17 0.05
N ALA A 4 10.57 41.23 0.73
CA ALA A 4 9.75 41.13 1.95
C ALA A 4 8.33 40.62 1.65
N GLU A 5 7.71 41.08 0.56
CA GLU A 5 6.39 40.59 0.11
C GLU A 5 6.43 39.12 -0.30
N GLN A 6 7.52 38.71 -0.97
CA GLN A 6 7.75 37.29 -1.32
C GLN A 6 7.92 36.41 -0.08
N ALA A 7 8.64 36.89 0.94
CA ALA A 7 8.84 36.15 2.20
C ALA A 7 7.55 36.02 3.02
N VAL A 8 6.73 37.08 3.07
CA VAL A 8 5.41 37.07 3.74
C VAL A 8 4.45 36.12 3.01
N GLN A 9 4.44 36.15 1.68
CA GLN A 9 3.59 35.27 0.87
C GLN A 9 4.07 33.81 0.89
N ALA A 10 5.38 33.58 1.03
CA ALA A 10 5.92 32.24 1.25
C ALA A 10 5.52 31.67 2.63
N ARG A 11 5.54 32.50 3.68
CA ARG A 11 5.08 32.12 5.02
C ARG A 11 3.58 31.83 5.07
N SER A 12 2.73 32.62 4.41
CA SER A 12 1.28 32.38 4.39
C SER A 12 0.89 31.12 3.59
N ARG A 13 1.67 30.74 2.59
CA ARG A 13 1.47 29.50 1.81
C ARG A 13 2.09 28.25 2.46
N ALA A 14 2.90 28.40 3.52
CA ALA A 14 3.63 27.28 4.11
C ALA A 14 2.70 26.22 4.76
N PRO A 15 1.69 26.57 5.58
CA PRO A 15 0.74 25.59 6.13
C PRO A 15 -0.02 24.83 5.04
N PHE A 16 -0.47 25.53 3.99
CA PHE A 16 -1.15 24.92 2.84
C PHE A 16 -0.25 23.92 2.10
N ARG A 17 1.03 24.24 1.94
CA ARG A 17 2.02 23.33 1.33
C ARG A 17 2.27 22.10 2.19
N ILE A 18 2.36 22.25 3.51
CA ILE A 18 2.54 21.13 4.45
C ILE A 18 1.34 20.18 4.38
N GLY A 19 0.11 20.72 4.42
CA GLY A 19 -1.11 19.92 4.27
C GLY A 19 -1.15 19.15 2.96
N GLN A 20 -0.75 19.77 1.84
CA GLN A 20 -0.65 19.06 0.56
C GLN A 20 0.40 17.94 0.56
N VAL A 21 1.58 18.18 1.14
CA VAL A 21 2.62 17.15 1.28
C VAL A 21 2.11 15.96 2.08
N GLN A 22 1.41 16.23 3.18
CA GLN A 22 0.82 15.20 4.02
C GLN A 22 -0.20 14.34 3.25
N LEU A 23 -1.13 14.99 2.54
CA LEU A 23 -2.15 14.30 1.76
C LEU A 23 -1.52 13.49 0.61
N ARG A 24 -0.53 14.05 -0.08
CA ARG A 24 0.25 13.29 -1.08
C ARG A 24 0.94 12.09 -0.45
N GLY A 25 1.48 12.24 0.77
CA GLY A 25 2.05 11.15 1.54
C GLY A 25 1.08 9.98 1.72
N ILE A 26 -0.18 10.25 2.03
CA ILE A 26 -1.22 9.20 2.13
C ILE A 26 -1.56 8.64 0.74
N ALA A 27 -1.70 9.49 -0.28
CA ALA A 27 -1.99 9.07 -1.66
C ALA A 27 -0.91 8.14 -2.26
N GLN A 28 0.34 8.30 -1.84
CA GLN A 28 1.47 7.50 -2.34
C GLN A 28 1.40 6.02 -1.93
N VAL A 29 0.54 5.64 -0.96
CA VAL A 29 0.26 4.23 -0.67
C VAL A 29 -0.24 3.49 -1.92
N THR A 30 -0.98 4.18 -2.80
CA THR A 30 -1.40 3.65 -4.11
C THR A 30 -0.63 4.32 -5.26
N LEU A 31 0.61 4.75 -5.01
CA LEU A 31 1.52 5.34 -6.00
C LEU A 31 1.01 6.64 -6.66
N SER A 32 0.18 7.43 -5.95
CA SER A 32 -0.34 8.70 -6.44
C SER A 32 0.28 9.91 -5.71
N ALA A 33 0.71 10.91 -6.47
CA ALA A 33 1.19 12.20 -5.93
C ALA A 33 0.09 13.30 -5.90
N ASN A 34 -1.20 12.91 -5.92
CA ASN A 34 -2.32 13.84 -5.95
C ASN A 34 -2.90 14.08 -4.54
N PRO A 35 -2.92 15.34 -4.04
CA PRO A 35 -3.47 15.64 -2.71
C PRO A 35 -4.97 15.39 -2.59
N TRP A 36 -5.75 15.43 -3.68
CA TRP A 36 -7.19 15.13 -3.64
C TRP A 36 -7.48 13.65 -3.44
N THR A 37 -6.67 12.78 -4.07
CA THR A 37 -6.69 11.34 -3.76
C THR A 37 -6.34 11.12 -2.29
N GLY A 38 -5.30 11.81 -1.79
CA GLY A 38 -4.91 11.77 -0.39
C GLY A 38 -6.02 12.22 0.58
N LEU A 39 -6.77 13.25 0.20
CA LEU A 39 -7.92 13.73 0.97
C LEU A 39 -9.01 12.66 1.04
N LEU A 40 -9.37 12.06 -0.09
CA LEU A 40 -10.37 10.98 -0.13
C LEU A 40 -9.92 9.75 0.65
N PHE A 41 -8.63 9.39 0.58
CA PHE A 41 -8.08 8.31 1.39
C PHE A 41 -8.15 8.65 2.88
N THR A 42 -7.80 9.87 3.26
CA THR A 42 -7.94 10.35 4.64
C THR A 42 -9.41 10.26 5.10
N VAL A 43 -10.38 10.66 4.27
CA VAL A 43 -11.81 10.48 4.55
C VAL A 43 -12.14 9.00 4.74
N GLY A 44 -11.62 8.11 3.89
CA GLY A 44 -11.75 6.66 4.06
C GLY A 44 -11.21 6.15 5.40
N LEU A 45 -10.04 6.62 5.83
CA LEU A 45 -9.46 6.29 7.14
C LEU A 45 -10.37 6.75 8.30
N PHE A 46 -10.93 7.95 8.23
CA PHE A 46 -11.86 8.44 9.26
C PHE A 46 -13.22 7.76 9.21
N ALA A 47 -13.66 7.32 8.03
CA ALA A 47 -14.89 6.54 7.84
C ALA A 47 -14.76 5.14 8.45
N GLU A 48 -13.56 4.55 8.41
CA GLU A 48 -13.22 3.37 9.21
C GLU A 48 -13.29 3.71 10.71
N GLY A 49 -12.56 4.74 11.14
CA GLY A 49 -12.71 5.28 12.48
C GLY A 49 -11.76 6.41 12.77
N TRP A 50 -12.12 7.27 13.73
CA TRP A 50 -11.30 8.43 14.05
C TRP A 50 -9.87 8.09 14.49
N ARG A 51 -9.69 6.95 15.17
CA ARG A 51 -8.36 6.44 15.56
C ARG A 51 -7.53 6.07 14.34
N THR A 52 -8.11 5.34 13.38
CA THR A 52 -7.47 4.96 12.11
C THR A 52 -7.00 6.20 11.36
N GLY A 53 -7.86 7.21 11.23
CA GLY A 53 -7.50 8.52 10.64
C GLY A 53 -6.34 9.21 11.35
N VAL A 54 -6.37 9.28 12.69
CA VAL A 54 -5.31 9.91 13.49
C VAL A 54 -3.97 9.17 13.39
N TYR A 55 -3.97 7.83 13.47
CA TYR A 55 -2.73 7.04 13.38
C TYR A 55 -2.11 7.10 11.98
N GLY A 56 -2.92 7.05 10.91
CA GLY A 56 -2.44 7.22 9.54
C GLY A 56 -1.81 8.60 9.32
N LEU A 57 -2.48 9.67 9.77
CA LEU A 57 -1.95 11.04 9.69
C LEU A 57 -0.68 11.21 10.54
N LEU A 58 -0.67 10.72 11.78
CA LEU A 58 0.49 10.80 12.67
C LEU A 58 1.69 10.11 12.04
N GLY A 59 1.52 8.87 11.58
CA GLY A 59 2.59 8.10 10.95
C GLY A 59 3.15 8.79 9.71
N ALA A 60 2.29 9.25 8.80
CA ALA A 60 2.73 9.99 7.61
C ALA A 60 3.47 11.27 7.96
N GLY A 61 3.00 12.01 8.97
CA GLY A 61 3.56 13.29 9.36
C GLY A 61 4.93 13.14 10.01
N VAL A 62 5.07 12.17 10.92
CA VAL A 62 6.34 11.87 11.60
C VAL A 62 7.39 11.39 10.59
N SER A 63 7.02 10.50 9.66
CA SER A 63 7.91 10.01 8.61
C SER A 63 8.39 11.15 7.70
N ALA A 64 7.49 11.99 7.21
CA ALA A 64 7.84 13.13 6.37
C ALA A 64 8.68 14.19 7.11
N ALA A 65 8.36 14.48 8.37
CA ALA A 65 9.13 15.40 9.19
C ALA A 65 10.54 14.87 9.47
N THR A 66 10.68 13.58 9.78
CA THR A 66 11.98 12.95 10.02
C THR A 66 12.83 12.98 8.75
N ALA A 67 12.25 12.66 7.59
CA ALA A 67 12.95 12.79 6.30
C ALA A 67 13.43 14.23 6.04
N ALA A 68 12.60 15.23 6.33
CA ALA A 68 12.97 16.63 6.17
C ALA A 68 14.12 17.04 7.12
N LEU A 69 14.08 16.59 8.37
CA LEU A 69 15.14 16.84 9.37
C LEU A 69 16.48 16.18 8.97
N LEU A 70 16.42 15.00 8.34
CA LEU A 70 17.59 14.29 7.83
C LEU A 70 18.10 14.81 6.47
N GLY A 71 17.45 15.83 5.90
CA GLY A 71 17.89 16.45 4.65
C GLY A 71 17.51 15.66 3.40
N ALA A 72 16.39 14.92 3.41
CA ALA A 72 15.88 14.22 2.23
C ALA A 72 15.60 15.19 1.06
N ASP A 73 15.60 14.65 -0.16
CA ASP A 73 15.36 15.43 -1.37
C ASP A 73 14.00 16.17 -1.31
N ARG A 74 14.03 17.47 -1.62
CA ARG A 74 12.83 18.31 -1.57
C ARG A 74 11.79 17.89 -2.60
N GLY A 75 12.20 17.37 -3.75
CA GLY A 75 11.30 16.84 -4.77
C GLY A 75 10.53 15.63 -4.26
N ASN A 76 11.21 14.70 -3.59
CA ASN A 76 10.59 13.54 -2.96
C ASN A 76 9.59 13.93 -1.86
N LEU A 77 9.98 14.88 -0.99
CA LEU A 77 9.08 15.44 0.03
C LEU A 77 7.84 16.07 -0.59
N VAL A 78 8.00 16.93 -1.60
CA VAL A 78 6.86 17.60 -2.27
C VAL A 78 5.92 16.61 -2.95
N LYS A 79 6.44 15.49 -3.47
CA LYS A 79 5.67 14.38 -4.05
C LYS A 79 5.05 13.45 -3.00
N GLY A 80 5.36 13.61 -1.72
CA GLY A 80 4.85 12.77 -0.63
C GLY A 80 5.55 11.41 -0.49
N LEU A 81 6.69 11.18 -1.14
CA LEU A 81 7.37 9.87 -1.13
C LEU A 81 7.94 9.48 0.24
N GLU A 82 8.00 10.42 1.18
CA GLU A 82 8.53 10.18 2.53
C GLU A 82 7.43 9.94 3.56
N GLY A 83 6.14 9.93 3.17
CA GLY A 83 5.01 9.82 4.11
C GLY A 83 4.33 8.45 4.15
N TYR A 84 4.19 7.77 3.01
CA TYR A 84 3.29 6.61 2.89
C TYR A 84 3.71 5.40 3.76
N CYS A 85 5.01 5.10 3.88
CA CYS A 85 5.49 4.03 4.75
C CYS A 85 5.19 4.32 6.24
N GLY A 86 5.32 5.58 6.65
CA GLY A 86 4.92 6.02 7.99
C GLY A 86 3.42 5.85 8.23
N CYS A 87 2.59 6.21 7.24
CA CYS A 87 1.13 6.01 7.28
C CYS A 87 0.78 4.55 7.57
N LEU A 88 1.28 3.64 6.73
CA LEU A 88 1.00 2.20 6.86
C LEU A 88 1.56 1.63 8.17
N THR A 89 2.72 2.11 8.63
CA THR A 89 3.29 1.71 9.92
C THR A 89 2.37 2.09 11.07
N GLY A 90 1.81 3.31 11.07
CA GLY A 90 0.86 3.73 12.08
C GLY A 90 -0.41 2.88 12.11
N LEU A 91 -0.96 2.58 10.93
CA LEU A 91 -2.16 1.76 10.78
C LEU A 91 -1.93 0.31 11.22
N ALA A 92 -0.83 -0.31 10.78
CA ALA A 92 -0.49 -1.66 11.18
C ALA A 92 -0.31 -1.78 12.69
N LEU A 93 0.40 -0.84 13.32
CA LEU A 93 0.58 -0.86 14.78
C LEU A 93 -0.73 -0.66 15.54
N LEU A 94 -1.65 0.16 15.03
CA LEU A 94 -2.99 0.31 15.59
C LEU A 94 -3.77 -1.00 15.54
N VAL A 95 -3.77 -1.69 14.40
CA VAL A 95 -4.49 -2.96 14.21
C VAL A 95 -3.86 -4.08 15.04
N THR A 96 -2.53 -4.13 15.14
CA THR A 96 -1.81 -5.17 15.86
C THR A 96 -1.85 -4.99 17.38
N PHE A 97 -1.70 -3.77 17.89
CA PHE A 97 -1.54 -3.51 19.33
C PHE A 97 -2.70 -2.75 19.98
N GLY A 98 -3.70 -2.35 19.20
CA GLY A 98 -4.81 -1.51 19.66
C GLY A 98 -4.39 -0.08 19.99
N SER A 99 -5.38 0.75 20.32
CA SER A 99 -5.15 2.16 20.67
C SER A 99 -4.71 2.29 22.13
N SER A 100 -3.49 2.77 22.34
CA SER A 100 -2.93 3.06 23.66
C SER A 100 -1.81 4.09 23.53
N GLY A 101 -1.43 4.74 24.64
CA GLY A 101 -0.27 5.65 24.65
C GLY A 101 1.03 4.95 24.22
N ARG A 102 1.19 3.67 24.57
CA ARG A 102 2.31 2.84 24.10
C ARG A 102 2.31 2.71 22.59
N THR A 103 1.15 2.41 21.98
CA THR A 103 1.04 2.26 20.52
C THR A 103 1.32 3.59 19.81
N VAL A 104 0.87 4.73 20.35
CA VAL A 104 1.22 6.06 19.80
C VAL A 104 2.74 6.26 19.78
N LEU A 105 3.43 5.95 20.89
CA LEU A 105 4.89 6.06 20.96
C LEU A 105 5.56 5.14 19.93
N LEU A 106 5.12 3.88 19.83
CA LEU A 106 5.63 2.94 18.82
C LEU A 106 5.38 3.44 17.39
N THR A 107 4.23 4.07 17.12
CA THR A 107 3.95 4.69 15.82
C THR A 107 4.91 5.82 15.52
N VAL A 108 5.20 6.71 16.47
CA VAL A 108 6.16 7.81 16.28
C VAL A 108 7.55 7.24 15.99
N LEU A 109 8.03 6.32 16.82
CA LEU A 109 9.37 5.73 16.67
C LEU A 109 9.49 4.93 15.37
N GLY A 110 8.51 4.06 15.06
CA GLY A 110 8.49 3.25 13.85
C GLY A 110 8.42 4.10 12.58
N ALA A 111 7.52 5.10 12.54
CA ALA A 111 7.40 6.00 11.41
C ALA A 111 8.66 6.84 11.18
N ALA A 112 9.39 7.22 12.24
CA ALA A 112 10.67 7.93 12.12
C ALA A 112 11.78 7.06 11.51
N VAL A 113 11.71 5.73 11.65
CA VAL A 113 12.66 4.79 11.04
C VAL A 113 12.40 4.59 9.55
N CYS A 114 11.14 4.67 9.12
CA CYS A 114 10.75 4.47 7.71
C CYS A 114 11.59 5.26 6.68
N PRO A 115 11.81 6.58 6.80
CA PRO A 115 12.56 7.33 5.79
C PRO A 115 14.05 6.96 5.75
N ILE A 116 14.63 6.49 6.86
CA ILE A 116 16.01 5.99 6.90
C ILE A 116 16.12 4.72 6.05
N LEU A 117 15.18 3.78 6.25
CA LEU A 117 15.09 2.56 5.45
C LEU A 117 14.75 2.86 3.98
N SER A 118 13.87 3.83 3.71
CA SER A 118 13.57 4.28 2.35
C SER A 118 14.82 4.80 1.64
N ALA A 119 15.61 5.64 2.29
CA ALA A 119 16.85 6.17 1.74
C ALA A 119 17.89 5.07 1.47
N ALA A 120 18.07 4.15 2.43
CA ALA A 120 18.97 3.02 2.30
C ALA A 120 18.55 2.09 1.15
N ALA A 121 17.26 1.72 1.10
CA ALA A 121 16.70 0.88 0.04
C ALA A 121 16.80 1.57 -1.32
N GLY A 122 16.50 2.87 -1.42
CA GLY A 122 16.61 3.65 -2.65
C GLY A 122 18.03 3.65 -3.22
N ARG A 123 19.05 3.74 -2.35
CA ARG A 123 20.46 3.65 -2.78
C ARG A 123 20.84 2.27 -3.32
N VAL A 124 20.28 1.20 -2.78
CA VAL A 124 20.60 -0.17 -3.19
C VAL A 124 19.79 -0.57 -4.43
N LEU A 125 18.47 -0.48 -4.34
CA LEU A 125 17.52 -0.89 -5.39
C LEU A 125 17.60 0.01 -6.63
N GLY A 126 17.92 1.29 -6.45
CA GLY A 126 18.12 2.23 -7.55
C GLY A 126 19.24 1.81 -8.52
N ARG A 127 20.22 1.02 -8.07
CA ARG A 127 21.28 0.49 -8.95
C ARG A 127 20.78 -0.50 -9.99
N VAL A 128 19.66 -1.16 -9.70
CA VAL A 128 19.01 -2.15 -10.57
C VAL A 128 17.68 -1.65 -11.12
N GLY A 129 17.38 -0.35 -10.98
CA GLY A 129 16.16 0.28 -11.50
C GLY A 129 14.88 -0.10 -10.77
N LEU A 130 14.95 -0.64 -9.54
CA LEU A 130 13.77 -1.06 -8.79
C LEU A 130 13.28 0.03 -7.80
N PRO A 131 11.96 0.23 -7.68
CA PRO A 131 11.39 1.16 -6.71
C PRO A 131 11.43 0.60 -5.28
N VAL A 132 11.44 1.48 -4.28
CA VAL A 132 11.45 1.09 -2.85
C VAL A 132 10.14 0.44 -2.42
N LEU A 133 9.01 0.89 -2.99
CA LEU A 133 7.65 0.46 -2.63
C LEU A 133 7.42 0.54 -1.12
N THR A 134 6.53 -0.29 -0.57
CA THR A 134 6.18 -0.32 0.86
C THR A 134 7.12 -1.20 1.69
N ALA A 135 8.28 -1.61 1.16
CA ALA A 135 9.24 -2.46 1.87
C ALA A 135 9.71 -1.87 3.23
N PRO A 136 10.01 -0.56 3.35
CA PRO A 136 10.38 0.05 4.63
C PRO A 136 9.30 -0.13 5.71
N TYR A 137 8.03 0.03 5.33
CA TYR A 137 6.89 -0.21 6.20
C TYR A 137 6.83 -1.69 6.65
N CYS A 138 6.91 -2.63 5.71
CA CYS A 138 6.84 -4.06 6.03
C CYS A 138 7.95 -4.48 6.99
N LEU A 139 9.16 -3.92 6.85
CA LEU A 139 10.29 -4.19 7.73
C LEU A 139 10.04 -3.65 9.15
N VAL A 140 9.61 -2.39 9.27
CA VAL A 140 9.35 -1.78 10.59
C VAL A 140 8.20 -2.46 11.32
N ALA A 141 7.05 -2.60 10.65
CA ALA A 141 5.87 -3.22 11.25
C ALA A 141 6.13 -4.70 11.60
N GLY A 142 6.78 -5.45 10.71
CA GLY A 142 7.13 -6.84 10.94
C GLY A 142 8.13 -7.02 12.09
N ALA A 143 9.19 -6.20 12.16
CA ALA A 143 10.15 -6.27 13.26
C ALA A 143 9.48 -5.99 14.61
N LEU A 144 8.63 -4.97 14.70
CA LEU A 144 7.91 -4.64 15.93
C LEU A 144 6.89 -5.73 16.31
N MET A 145 6.18 -6.30 15.34
CA MET A 145 5.22 -7.39 15.56
C MET A 145 5.89 -8.67 16.06
N ILE A 146 7.09 -8.99 15.55
CA ILE A 146 7.87 -10.16 15.99
C ILE A 146 8.50 -9.91 17.37
N ALA A 147 9.02 -8.71 17.61
CA ALA A 147 9.77 -8.41 18.83
C ALA A 147 8.89 -8.16 20.06
N LEU A 148 7.62 -7.77 19.86
CA LEU A 148 6.73 -7.37 20.95
C LEU A 148 5.58 -8.37 21.14
N PRO A 149 5.11 -8.58 22.38
CA PRO A 149 3.97 -9.46 22.64
C PRO A 149 2.72 -8.97 21.91
N THR A 150 2.14 -9.84 21.09
CA THR A 150 0.86 -9.65 20.43
C THR A 150 -0.21 -10.53 21.10
N ALA A 151 -1.48 -10.16 20.95
CA ALA A 151 -2.55 -11.07 21.36
C ALA A 151 -2.41 -12.37 20.55
N PRO A 152 -2.64 -13.55 21.17
CA PRO A 152 -2.57 -14.81 20.45
C PRO A 152 -3.50 -14.75 19.25
N ALA A 153 -2.97 -15.10 18.07
CA ALA A 153 -3.78 -15.18 16.87
C ALA A 153 -4.96 -16.11 17.13
N ALA A 154 -6.18 -15.67 16.82
CA ALA A 154 -7.34 -16.54 16.85
C ALA A 154 -7.02 -17.79 16.00
N ALA A 155 -7.36 -18.97 16.51
CA ALA A 155 -7.14 -20.21 15.78
C ALA A 155 -7.91 -20.14 14.46
N ALA A 156 -7.19 -19.89 13.35
CA ALA A 156 -7.79 -19.86 12.02
C ALA A 156 -8.36 -21.25 11.73
N ALA A 157 -9.60 -21.30 11.23
CA ALA A 157 -10.28 -22.54 10.91
C ALA A 157 -9.46 -23.37 9.90
N THR A 158 -8.95 -24.51 10.34
CA THR A 158 -8.11 -25.42 9.58
C THR A 158 -8.93 -26.36 8.68
N ALA A 159 -9.83 -25.82 7.87
CA ALA A 159 -10.52 -26.61 6.86
C ALA A 159 -10.06 -26.19 5.47
N ARG A 160 -9.00 -26.84 4.96
CA ARG A 160 -8.80 -26.94 3.52
C ARG A 160 -9.93 -27.80 2.97
N VAL A 161 -11.02 -27.17 2.59
CA VAL A 161 -12.09 -27.85 1.86
C VAL A 161 -11.55 -28.09 0.45
N GLY A 162 -11.50 -29.34 0.00
CA GLY A 162 -11.15 -29.64 -1.39
C GLY A 162 -12.18 -29.04 -2.33
N GLY A 163 -11.75 -28.34 -3.38
CA GLY A 163 -12.62 -27.73 -4.40
C GLY A 163 -12.55 -26.21 -4.47
N PHE A 164 -13.47 -25.61 -5.23
CA PHE A 164 -13.60 -24.16 -5.37
C PHE A 164 -14.33 -23.58 -4.15
N THR A 165 -13.89 -22.42 -3.66
CA THR A 165 -14.64 -21.66 -2.64
C THR A 165 -15.79 -20.93 -3.30
N THR A 166 -17.01 -21.13 -2.79
CA THR A 166 -18.22 -20.46 -3.28
C THR A 166 -18.61 -19.29 -2.38
N LEU A 167 -19.04 -18.19 -2.98
CA LEU A 167 -19.54 -17.00 -2.30
C LEU A 167 -20.89 -16.61 -2.89
N SER A 168 -21.78 -16.08 -2.06
CA SER A 168 -22.96 -15.37 -2.56
C SER A 168 -22.55 -14.10 -3.32
N ALA A 169 -23.43 -13.61 -4.21
CA ALA A 169 -23.17 -12.38 -4.94
C ALA A 169 -22.93 -11.18 -4.01
N ALA A 170 -23.60 -11.15 -2.85
CA ALA A 170 -23.43 -10.09 -1.85
C ALA A 170 -22.08 -10.17 -1.13
N GLU A 171 -21.60 -11.38 -0.81
CA GLU A 171 -20.26 -11.59 -0.24
C GLU A 171 -19.18 -11.24 -1.24
N ALA A 172 -19.32 -11.66 -2.50
CA ALA A 172 -18.39 -11.31 -3.57
C ALA A 172 -18.31 -9.79 -3.79
N GLY A 173 -19.46 -9.10 -3.78
CA GLY A 173 -19.52 -7.64 -3.91
C GLY A 173 -18.86 -6.89 -2.73
N ARG A 174 -19.00 -7.39 -1.50
CA ARG A 174 -18.29 -6.84 -0.33
C ARG A 174 -16.80 -7.13 -0.40
N ALA A 175 -16.41 -8.39 -0.61
CA ALA A 175 -15.01 -8.82 -0.75
C ALA A 175 -14.26 -8.02 -1.83
N PHE A 176 -14.92 -7.69 -2.94
CA PHE A 176 -14.38 -6.81 -3.97
C PHE A 176 -13.98 -5.43 -3.42
N CYS A 177 -14.83 -4.84 -2.58
CA CYS A 177 -14.55 -3.55 -1.96
C CYS A 177 -13.52 -3.69 -0.84
N ASP A 178 -13.63 -4.74 -0.02
CA ASP A 178 -12.73 -5.03 1.09
C ASP A 178 -11.30 -5.28 0.60
N ASN A 179 -11.11 -5.95 -0.54
CA ASN A 179 -9.81 -6.06 -1.21
C ASN A 179 -9.13 -4.70 -1.44
N ILE A 180 -9.90 -3.64 -1.74
CA ILE A 180 -9.36 -2.30 -1.95
C ILE A 180 -9.17 -1.60 -0.60
N GLY A 181 -10.11 -1.76 0.34
CA GLY A 181 -10.04 -1.25 1.71
C GLY A 181 -8.81 -1.75 2.47
N GLN A 182 -8.48 -3.03 2.33
CA GLN A 182 -7.36 -3.68 3.03
C GLN A 182 -5.98 -3.14 2.65
N ILE A 183 -5.85 -2.35 1.58
CA ILE A 183 -4.63 -1.57 1.30
C ILE A 183 -4.24 -0.70 2.51
N PHE A 184 -5.24 -0.22 3.25
CA PHE A 184 -5.08 0.61 4.45
C PHE A 184 -5.60 -0.06 5.74
N PHE A 185 -5.79 -1.39 5.74
CA PHE A 185 -6.38 -2.12 6.88
C PHE A 185 -7.81 -1.64 7.23
N LEU A 186 -8.64 -1.39 6.22
CA LEU A 186 -10.01 -0.93 6.42
C LEU A 186 -10.96 -2.12 6.26
N ASP A 187 -11.72 -2.41 7.32
CA ASP A 187 -12.64 -3.56 7.40
C ASP A 187 -14.05 -3.19 6.94
N LYS A 188 -14.31 -1.92 6.63
CA LYS A 188 -15.59 -1.46 6.09
C LYS A 188 -15.58 -1.39 4.57
N TRP A 189 -16.41 -2.20 3.92
CA TRP A 189 -16.56 -2.25 2.46
C TRP A 189 -16.71 -0.87 1.79
N TYR A 190 -17.47 0.06 2.38
CA TYR A 190 -17.67 1.38 1.79
C TYR A 190 -16.40 2.25 1.83
N ALA A 191 -15.47 1.99 2.75
CA ALA A 191 -14.17 2.65 2.76
C ALA A 191 -13.37 2.25 1.50
N GLY A 192 -13.43 0.98 1.08
CA GLY A 192 -12.87 0.52 -0.19
C GLY A 192 -13.42 1.26 -1.41
N LEU A 193 -14.72 1.58 -1.43
CA LEU A 193 -15.32 2.41 -2.49
C LEU A 193 -14.79 3.85 -2.47
N ILE A 194 -14.65 4.45 -1.28
CA ILE A 194 -14.05 5.79 -1.13
C ILE A 194 -12.62 5.81 -1.67
N LEU A 195 -11.83 4.77 -1.37
CA LEU A 195 -10.49 4.60 -1.93
C LEU A 195 -10.52 4.45 -3.46
N LEU A 196 -11.43 3.63 -4.02
CA LEU A 196 -11.54 3.49 -5.46
C LEU A 196 -11.88 4.81 -6.17
N VAL A 197 -12.78 5.62 -5.59
CA VAL A 197 -13.06 6.99 -6.08
C VAL A 197 -11.81 7.87 -5.96
N GLY A 198 -11.06 7.76 -4.87
CA GLY A 198 -9.77 8.44 -4.70
C GLY A 198 -8.78 8.11 -5.80
N ILE A 199 -8.63 6.84 -6.16
CA ILE A 199 -7.76 6.40 -7.26
C ILE A 199 -8.26 6.98 -8.59
N LEU A 200 -9.57 6.92 -8.85
CA LEU A 200 -10.21 7.44 -10.06
C LEU A 200 -9.98 8.94 -10.28
N VAL A 201 -9.98 9.74 -9.20
CA VAL A 201 -9.69 11.19 -9.25
C VAL A 201 -8.31 11.50 -9.83
N THR A 202 -7.32 10.62 -9.65
CA THR A 202 -5.99 10.80 -10.25
C THR A 202 -5.86 10.13 -11.60
N SER A 203 -6.31 8.89 -11.72
CA SER A 203 -6.05 8.08 -12.92
C SER A 203 -7.16 7.07 -13.16
N ARG A 204 -7.84 7.21 -14.31
CA ARG A 204 -8.81 6.23 -14.80
C ARG A 204 -8.17 4.86 -15.03
N ALA A 205 -6.95 4.84 -15.56
CA ALA A 205 -6.21 3.60 -15.79
C ALA A 205 -5.89 2.88 -14.47
N ALA A 206 -5.43 3.61 -13.45
CA ALA A 206 -5.18 3.03 -12.12
C ALA A 206 -6.46 2.51 -11.46
N ALA A 207 -7.58 3.22 -11.61
CA ALA A 207 -8.87 2.79 -11.05
C ALA A 207 -9.39 1.51 -11.73
N VAL A 208 -9.28 1.43 -13.06
CA VAL A 208 -9.63 0.21 -13.81
C VAL A 208 -8.69 -0.95 -13.44
N ALA A 209 -7.38 -0.70 -13.31
CA ALA A 209 -6.42 -1.70 -12.87
C ALA A 209 -6.76 -2.21 -11.46
N ALA A 210 -7.09 -1.30 -10.52
CA ALA A 210 -7.45 -1.66 -9.15
C ALA A 210 -8.74 -2.48 -9.09
N ALA A 211 -9.79 -2.05 -9.79
CA ALA A 211 -11.06 -2.77 -9.86
C ALA A 211 -10.88 -4.15 -10.53
N GLY A 212 -10.22 -4.20 -11.69
CA GLY A 212 -9.96 -5.45 -12.40
C GLY A 212 -9.13 -6.43 -11.56
N ALA A 213 -8.11 -5.94 -10.86
CA ALA A 213 -7.29 -6.74 -9.96
C ALA A 213 -8.05 -7.27 -8.75
N SER A 214 -8.93 -6.47 -8.15
CA SER A 214 -9.77 -6.93 -7.04
C SER A 214 -10.67 -8.10 -7.48
N ALA A 215 -11.34 -7.97 -8.63
CA ALA A 215 -12.17 -9.04 -9.18
C ALA A 215 -11.34 -10.29 -9.56
N LEU A 216 -10.18 -10.10 -10.19
CA LEU A 216 -9.30 -11.19 -10.60
C LEU A 216 -8.69 -11.92 -9.39
N ALA A 217 -8.28 -11.20 -8.35
CA ALA A 217 -7.75 -11.80 -7.14
C ALA A 217 -8.83 -12.58 -6.37
N LEU A 218 -10.05 -12.04 -6.29
CA LEU A 218 -11.21 -12.74 -5.73
C LEU A 218 -11.46 -14.07 -6.47
N LEU A 219 -11.52 -14.03 -7.80
CA LEU A 219 -11.68 -15.24 -8.63
C LEU A 219 -10.53 -16.24 -8.39
N THR A 220 -9.29 -15.75 -8.38
CA THR A 220 -8.10 -16.59 -8.17
C THR A 220 -8.14 -17.27 -6.80
N ALA A 221 -8.54 -16.55 -5.75
CA ALA A 221 -8.64 -17.09 -4.40
C ALA A 221 -9.75 -18.15 -4.29
N CYS A 222 -10.90 -17.92 -4.95
CA CYS A 222 -11.98 -18.90 -5.02
C CYS A 222 -11.56 -20.16 -5.80
N VAL A 223 -10.86 -19.99 -6.92
CA VAL A 223 -10.32 -21.10 -7.73
C VAL A 223 -9.27 -21.90 -6.96
N ALA A 224 -8.45 -21.24 -6.16
CA ALA A 224 -7.45 -21.89 -5.33
C ALA A 224 -8.03 -22.56 -4.07
N GLY A 225 -9.34 -22.45 -3.82
CA GLY A 225 -9.98 -23.03 -2.64
C GLY A 225 -9.50 -22.41 -1.33
N LEU A 226 -9.15 -21.11 -1.34
CA LEU A 226 -8.71 -20.41 -0.14
C LEU A 226 -9.88 -20.16 0.84
N PRO A 227 -9.60 -20.01 2.16
CA PRO A 227 -10.66 -19.87 3.16
C PRO A 227 -11.60 -18.70 2.90
N ALA A 228 -12.92 -18.96 2.93
CA ALA A 228 -13.95 -17.99 2.56
C ALA A 228 -14.01 -16.76 3.48
N ASP A 229 -13.74 -16.96 4.77
CA ASP A 229 -13.60 -15.89 5.77
C ASP A 229 -12.48 -14.92 5.37
N ARG A 230 -11.30 -15.44 5.01
CA ARG A 230 -10.15 -14.63 4.60
C ARG A 230 -10.36 -13.95 3.25
N ILE A 231 -11.08 -14.61 2.33
CA ILE A 231 -11.49 -14.01 1.06
C ILE A 231 -12.46 -12.84 1.29
N THR A 232 -13.47 -13.03 2.14
CA THR A 232 -14.49 -12.01 2.41
C THR A 232 -13.96 -10.84 3.23
N GLU A 233 -12.90 -11.04 4.03
CA GLU A 233 -12.13 -9.97 4.67
C GLU A 233 -11.24 -9.18 3.69
N GLY A 234 -11.12 -9.61 2.42
CA GLY A 234 -10.33 -8.94 1.39
C GLY A 234 -8.82 -9.21 1.44
N LEU A 235 -8.39 -10.17 2.27
CA LEU A 235 -6.97 -10.35 2.62
C LEU A 235 -6.12 -11.01 1.54
N TYR A 236 -6.77 -11.62 0.54
CA TYR A 236 -6.08 -12.17 -0.63
C TYR A 236 -6.02 -11.21 -1.82
N GLY A 237 -6.73 -10.09 -1.81
CA GLY A 237 -6.81 -9.21 -2.99
C GLY A 237 -5.96 -7.94 -2.95
N TYR A 238 -5.76 -7.31 -1.80
CA TYR A 238 -5.12 -5.99 -1.74
C TYR A 238 -3.68 -5.96 -2.29
N ASN A 239 -2.90 -7.02 -2.07
CA ASN A 239 -1.57 -7.15 -2.64
C ASN A 239 -1.60 -7.19 -4.18
N GLY A 240 -2.58 -7.90 -4.75
CA GLY A 240 -2.80 -7.94 -6.20
C GLY A 240 -3.25 -6.58 -6.75
N VAL A 241 -4.13 -5.87 -6.03
CA VAL A 241 -4.54 -4.51 -6.40
C VAL A 241 -3.34 -3.57 -6.50
N LEU A 242 -2.43 -3.59 -5.52
CA LEU A 242 -1.20 -2.79 -5.57
C LEU A 242 -0.27 -3.21 -6.71
N CYS A 243 -0.10 -4.52 -6.98
CA CYS A 243 0.66 -5.01 -8.12
C CYS A 243 0.12 -4.46 -9.45
N ALA A 244 -1.21 -4.47 -9.62
CA ALA A 244 -1.84 -3.99 -10.84
C ALA A 244 -1.72 -2.49 -11.03
N ILE A 245 -1.84 -1.69 -9.96
CA ILE A 245 -1.60 -0.23 -10.03
C ILE A 245 -0.13 0.04 -10.39
N ALA A 246 0.80 -0.68 -9.77
CA ALA A 246 2.24 -0.52 -10.01
C ALA A 246 2.60 -0.85 -11.47
N LEU A 247 2.23 -2.03 -11.95
CA LEU A 247 2.62 -2.51 -13.28
C LEU A 247 1.72 -1.99 -14.40
N GLY A 248 0.42 -1.82 -14.16
CA GLY A 248 -0.56 -1.46 -15.18
C GLY A 248 -0.80 0.04 -15.34
N ALA A 249 -0.37 0.87 -14.38
CA ALA A 249 -0.66 2.31 -14.41
C ALA A 249 0.49 3.23 -13.98
N THR A 250 1.58 2.71 -13.41
CA THR A 250 2.65 3.54 -12.82
C THR A 250 4.01 3.33 -13.47
N PHE A 251 4.54 2.10 -13.44
CA PHE A 251 5.92 1.82 -13.82
C PHE A 251 6.10 1.33 -15.26
N LEU A 252 5.07 0.76 -15.87
CA LEU A 252 5.09 0.34 -17.27
C LEU A 252 4.07 1.13 -18.09
N THR A 253 4.37 1.32 -19.36
CA THR A 253 3.44 1.93 -20.32
C THR A 253 2.29 0.96 -20.58
N LEU A 254 1.04 1.44 -20.50
CA LEU A 254 -0.13 0.60 -20.72
C LEU A 254 -0.22 0.13 -22.18
N THR A 255 -0.12 -1.18 -22.37
CA THR A 255 -0.32 -1.92 -23.62
C THR A 255 -1.11 -3.20 -23.30
N PRO A 256 -1.68 -3.91 -24.27
CA PRO A 256 -2.31 -5.21 -24.02
C PRO A 256 -1.35 -6.22 -23.35
N TRP A 257 -0.04 -6.15 -23.68
CA TRP A 257 0.98 -7.01 -23.08
C TRP A 257 1.24 -6.67 -21.61
N THR A 258 1.43 -5.39 -21.29
CA THR A 258 1.65 -4.98 -19.89
C THR A 258 0.39 -5.14 -19.05
N ALA A 259 -0.80 -5.03 -19.63
CA ALA A 259 -2.06 -5.36 -18.97
C ALA A 259 -2.15 -6.86 -18.62
N GLY A 260 -1.81 -7.74 -19.57
CA GLY A 260 -1.72 -9.19 -19.31
C GLY A 260 -0.62 -9.53 -18.28
N TYR A 261 0.49 -8.81 -18.32
CA TYR A 261 1.60 -8.96 -17.37
C TYR A 261 1.19 -8.54 -15.94
N ALA A 262 0.48 -7.42 -15.81
CA ALA A 262 -0.09 -6.98 -14.54
C ALA A 262 -1.14 -7.98 -14.02
N ALA A 263 -2.01 -8.51 -14.89
CA ALA A 263 -2.98 -9.54 -14.51
C ALA A 263 -2.29 -10.83 -14.02
N LEU A 264 -1.19 -11.25 -14.66
CA LEU A 264 -0.39 -12.38 -14.20
C LEU A 264 0.24 -12.11 -12.82
N ALA A 265 0.69 -10.88 -12.55
CA ALA A 265 1.19 -10.48 -11.25
C ALA A 265 0.09 -10.56 -10.17
N VAL A 266 -1.15 -10.16 -10.49
CA VAL A 266 -2.30 -10.33 -9.58
C VAL A 266 -2.50 -11.81 -9.25
N VAL A 267 -2.59 -12.67 -10.28
CA VAL A 267 -2.78 -14.12 -10.09
C VAL A 267 -1.65 -14.73 -9.27
N ALA A 268 -0.39 -14.33 -9.49
CA ALA A 268 0.76 -14.81 -8.72
C ALA A 268 0.77 -14.31 -7.27
N SER A 269 0.29 -13.09 -7.03
CA SER A 269 0.30 -12.48 -5.69
C SER A 269 -0.65 -13.16 -4.70
N VAL A 270 -1.75 -13.76 -5.17
CA VAL A 270 -2.76 -14.44 -4.33
C VAL A 270 -2.19 -15.65 -3.59
N PRO A 271 -1.68 -16.70 -4.27
CA PRO A 271 -1.08 -17.85 -3.58
C PRO A 271 0.17 -17.44 -2.80
N PHE A 272 0.91 -16.42 -3.25
CA PHE A 272 2.04 -15.91 -2.50
C PHE A 272 1.63 -15.23 -1.18
N THR A 273 0.51 -14.50 -1.19
CA THR A 273 -0.09 -13.94 0.04
C THR A 273 -0.49 -15.05 1.00
N ALA A 274 -1.16 -16.10 0.52
CA ALA A 274 -1.52 -17.26 1.34
C ALA A 274 -0.29 -18.00 1.91
N ALA A 275 0.76 -18.16 1.09
CA ALA A 275 2.01 -18.78 1.53
C ALA A 275 2.73 -17.94 2.60
N TRP A 276 2.76 -16.62 2.43
CA TRP A 276 3.40 -15.71 3.38
C TRP A 276 2.64 -15.62 4.70
N GLU A 277 1.30 -15.58 4.65
CA GLU A 277 0.43 -15.66 5.82
C GLU A 277 0.68 -16.97 6.61
N ALA A 278 0.77 -18.10 5.92
CA ALA A 278 1.09 -19.38 6.54
C ALA A 278 2.49 -19.38 7.18
N PHE A 279 3.48 -18.77 6.54
CA PHE A 279 4.86 -18.63 7.06
C PHE A 279 4.93 -17.73 8.30
N THR A 280 4.21 -16.61 8.30
CA THR A 280 4.22 -15.63 9.40
C THR A 280 3.27 -15.96 10.54
N ARG A 281 2.45 -17.02 10.41
CA ARG A 281 1.47 -17.46 11.42
C ARG A 281 2.05 -17.58 12.83
N PRO A 282 3.24 -18.16 13.07
CA PRO A 282 3.80 -18.28 14.43
C PRO A 282 4.02 -16.93 15.13
N SER A 283 4.16 -15.86 14.36
CA SER A 283 4.40 -14.50 14.87
C SER A 283 3.18 -13.59 14.74
N GLY A 284 1.98 -14.15 14.49
CA GLY A 284 0.71 -13.41 14.38
C GLY A 284 0.20 -13.16 12.96
N GLY A 285 0.85 -13.71 11.93
CA GLY A 285 0.19 -14.03 10.64
C GLY A 285 -0.11 -12.91 9.64
N SER A 286 0.36 -11.67 9.83
CA SER A 286 0.12 -10.62 8.82
C SER A 286 1.20 -10.64 7.74
N PRO A 287 0.87 -10.85 6.45
CA PRO A 287 1.84 -10.72 5.37
C PRO A 287 2.17 -9.26 5.06
N PHE A 288 1.40 -8.30 5.59
CA PHE A 288 1.42 -6.91 5.18
C PHE A 288 1.45 -6.81 3.64
N THR A 289 2.23 -5.88 3.10
CA THR A 289 2.39 -5.73 1.66
C THR A 289 3.63 -6.43 1.10
N TRP A 290 4.24 -7.41 1.81
CA TRP A 290 5.37 -8.17 1.26
C TRP A 290 5.02 -8.89 -0.04
N PRO A 291 3.84 -9.53 -0.18
CA PRO A 291 3.44 -10.13 -1.44
C PRO A 291 3.43 -9.14 -2.61
N PHE A 292 2.88 -7.95 -2.40
CA PHE A 292 2.96 -6.85 -3.38
C PHE A 292 4.41 -6.47 -3.73
N VAL A 293 5.25 -6.22 -2.72
CA VAL A 293 6.62 -5.74 -2.90
C VAL A 293 7.45 -6.73 -3.73
N VAL A 294 7.48 -7.99 -3.32
CA VAL A 294 8.30 -9.01 -3.96
C VAL A 294 7.77 -9.35 -5.35
N THR A 295 6.44 -9.52 -5.50
CA THR A 295 5.85 -9.78 -6.83
C THR A 295 6.15 -8.64 -7.80
N THR A 296 5.99 -7.39 -7.37
CA THR A 296 6.28 -6.22 -8.22
C THR A 296 7.77 -6.14 -8.57
N TRP A 297 8.68 -6.37 -7.62
CA TRP A 297 10.11 -6.40 -7.90
C TRP A 297 10.50 -7.49 -8.90
N LEU A 298 9.98 -8.71 -8.74
CA LEU A 298 10.26 -9.81 -9.67
C LEU A 298 9.79 -9.47 -11.09
N PHE A 299 8.61 -8.88 -11.22
CA PHE A 299 8.04 -8.53 -12.52
C PHE A 299 8.79 -7.36 -13.18
N LEU A 300 9.16 -6.33 -12.42
CA LEU A 300 9.97 -5.23 -12.95
C LEU A 300 11.39 -5.68 -13.32
N ALA A 301 12.02 -6.52 -12.51
CA ALA A 301 13.36 -7.05 -12.76
C ALA A 301 13.40 -7.99 -13.98
N ALA A 302 12.32 -8.72 -14.26
CA ALA A 302 12.20 -9.56 -15.44
C ALA A 302 11.98 -8.74 -16.73
N GLY A 303 11.44 -7.52 -16.64
CA GLY A 303 11.10 -6.68 -17.79
C GLY A 303 12.20 -6.55 -18.85
N PRO A 304 13.44 -6.15 -18.49
CA PRO A 304 14.57 -6.07 -19.43
C PRO A 304 14.91 -7.37 -20.17
N ALA A 305 14.56 -8.53 -19.62
CA ALA A 305 14.80 -9.84 -20.25
C ALA A 305 13.70 -10.26 -21.23
N LEU A 306 12.58 -9.52 -21.29
CA LEU A 306 11.39 -9.87 -22.07
C LEU A 306 11.22 -8.91 -23.25
N GLY A 307 11.37 -9.38 -24.49
CA GLY A 307 11.29 -8.55 -25.71
C GLY A 307 9.88 -8.12 -26.14
N ARG A 308 8.95 -7.86 -25.21
CA ARG A 308 7.56 -7.45 -25.52
C ARG A 308 7.40 -5.93 -25.37
N PRO A 309 6.64 -5.27 -26.28
CA PRO A 309 6.43 -3.82 -26.24
C PRO A 309 5.86 -3.33 -24.90
N GLY A 310 6.54 -2.35 -24.30
CA GLY A 310 6.18 -1.76 -23.02
C GLY A 310 6.62 -2.54 -21.78
N ILE A 311 7.13 -3.77 -21.93
CA ILE A 311 7.73 -4.57 -20.84
C ILE A 311 9.26 -4.42 -20.84
N SER A 312 9.90 -4.48 -22.00
CA SER A 312 11.31 -4.13 -22.13
C SER A 312 11.46 -2.61 -22.08
N PHE A 313 12.25 -2.10 -21.14
CA PHE A 313 12.89 -0.80 -21.31
C PHE A 313 13.80 -0.95 -22.54
N GLU A 314 13.53 -0.22 -23.64
CA GLU A 314 14.27 -0.36 -24.88
C GLU A 314 15.79 -0.44 -24.63
N LYS A 315 16.44 -1.44 -25.23
CA LYS A 315 17.86 -1.32 -25.54
C LYS A 315 17.95 -0.17 -26.54
N ALA A 316 18.32 1.01 -26.06
CA ALA A 316 18.80 2.09 -26.91
C ALA A 316 20.13 1.62 -27.50
N GLU A 317 20.09 1.04 -28.70
CA GLU A 317 21.21 0.98 -29.64
C GLU A 317 20.94 1.94 -30.80
#